data_AF-A0A1F3XSH8-F1
#
_entry.id   AF-A0A1F3XSH8-F1
#
_cell.length_a   1.000
_cell.length_b   1.000
_cell.length_c   1.000
_cell.angle_alpha   90.00
_cell.angle_beta   90.00
_cell.angle_gamma   90.00
#
_symmetry.space_group_name_H-M   'P 1'
#
loop_
_entity.id
_entity.type
_entity.pdbx_description
1 polymer ?
#
loop_
_entity_poly.entity_id
_entity_poly.type
_entity_poly.pdbx_seq_one_letter_code
_entity_poly.pdbx_strand_id
1 'polypeptide(L)'
;MLPEKIKMLQDDPYRSLAWLVRKNGGYKKTAIPFAEFKWARYFRKKIKLSGKKHAIKDALPLALELARDPEAENLPGYIGK
;
A
#
# COMPACT_ATOMS: atom_id res chain seq x y z
N MET A 1 -14.59 29.22 2.38
CA MET A 1 -15.20 27.91 2.68
C MET A 1 -14.34 26.84 2.02
N LEU A 2 -13.57 26.10 2.82
CA LEU A 2 -12.89 24.88 2.35
C LEU A 2 -13.96 23.79 2.22
N PRO A 3 -14.04 23.06 1.10
CA PRO A 3 -15.15 22.14 0.91
C PRO A 3 -15.09 21.01 1.94
N GLU A 4 -16.22 20.71 2.56
CA GLU A 4 -16.45 19.60 3.50
C GLU A 4 -16.18 18.19 2.91
N LYS A 5 -15.63 18.13 1.70
CA LYS A 5 -15.28 16.90 0.97
C LYS A 5 -13.79 16.52 1.06
N ILE A 6 -12.96 17.22 1.84
CA ILE A 6 -11.57 16.76 2.07
C ILE A 6 -11.53 15.51 2.96
N LYS A 7 -12.53 15.31 3.84
CA LYS A 7 -12.61 14.12 4.71
C LYS A 7 -12.92 12.81 3.99
N MET A 8 -13.52 12.84 2.80
CA MET A 8 -13.74 11.63 1.99
C MET A 8 -12.54 11.28 1.10
N LEU A 9 -11.52 12.14 1.04
CA LEU A 9 -10.39 11.99 0.12
C LEU A 9 -9.19 11.20 0.71
N GLN A 10 -9.21 10.81 1.99
CA GLN A 10 -7.97 10.38 2.67
C GLN A 10 -7.81 8.90 3.04
N ASP A 11 -8.87 8.10 3.16
CA ASP A 11 -8.71 6.67 3.52
C ASP A 11 -8.91 5.75 2.31
N ASP A 12 -8.02 5.84 1.32
CA ASP A 12 -7.88 4.73 0.39
C ASP A 12 -7.29 3.54 1.15
N PRO A 13 -8.01 2.41 1.30
CA PRO A 13 -7.58 1.31 2.16
C PRO A 13 -6.30 0.64 1.66
N TYR A 14 -6.00 0.74 0.35
CA TYR A 14 -4.76 0.25 -0.23
C TYR A 14 -3.58 1.17 0.08
N ARG A 15 -3.81 2.48 0.22
CA ARG A 15 -2.79 3.42 0.71
C ARG A 15 -2.44 3.13 2.16
N SER A 16 -3.42 2.87 3.01
CA SER A 16 -3.21 2.43 4.39
C SER A 16 -2.49 1.08 4.46
N LEU A 17 -2.82 0.14 3.57
CA LEU A 17 -2.08 -1.12 3.41
C LEU A 17 -0.62 -0.88 3.01
N ALA A 18 -0.38 -0.05 1.99
CA ALA A 18 0.97 0.26 1.53
C ALA A 18 1.82 0.91 2.62
N TRP A 19 1.24 1.82 3.41
CA TRP A 19 1.92 2.41 4.55
C TRP A 19 2.26 1.37 5.62
N LEU A 20 1.34 0.44 5.92
CA LEU A 20 1.59 -0.65 6.87
C LEU A 20 2.68 -1.59 6.38
N VAL A 21 2.68 -1.98 5.11
CA VAL A 21 3.73 -2.81 4.52
C VAL A 21 5.09 -2.12 4.67
N ARG A 22 5.18 -0.82 4.38
CA ARG A 22 6.40 -0.03 4.62
C ARG A 22 6.83 -0.06 6.08
N LYS A 23 5.88 0.17 7.00
CA LYS A 23 6.14 0.20 8.44
C LYS A 23 6.62 -1.16 8.97
N ASN A 24 6.14 -2.25 8.37
CA ASN A 24 6.56 -3.62 8.68
C ASN A 24 7.79 -4.07 7.87
N GLY A 25 8.46 -3.16 7.16
CA GLY A 25 9.70 -3.45 6.45
C GLY A 25 9.53 -4.24 5.15
N GLY A 26 8.37 -4.16 4.49
CA GLY A 26 8.14 -4.76 3.18
C GLY A 26 8.77 -3.99 2.01
N TYR A 27 9.02 -2.69 2.19
CA TYR A 27 9.81 -1.89 1.25
C TYR A 27 10.40 -0.65 1.96
N LYS A 28 11.49 -0.10 1.41
CA LYS A 28 12.21 1.04 1.97
C LYS A 28 11.47 2.35 1.70
N LYS A 29 11.56 3.27 2.65
CA LYS A 29 11.16 4.66 2.42
C LYS A 29 12.03 5.22 1.30
N THR A 30 11.38 5.80 0.28
CA THR A 30 12.07 6.48 -0.81
C THR A 30 11.86 7.97 -0.75
N ALA A 31 12.74 8.73 -1.41
CA ALA A 31 12.54 10.14 -1.67
C ALA A 31 11.53 10.40 -2.80
N ILE A 32 11.05 9.34 -3.49
CA ILE A 32 10.12 9.47 -4.60
C ILE A 32 8.75 9.86 -4.03
N PRO A 33 8.22 11.04 -4.40
CA PRO A 33 6.89 11.45 -3.97
C PRO A 33 5.85 10.46 -4.52
N PHE A 34 4.81 10.21 -3.75
CA PHE A 34 3.72 9.30 -4.11
C PHE A 34 4.11 7.82 -4.27
N ALA A 35 5.24 7.37 -3.68
CA ALA A 35 5.61 5.95 -3.67
C ALA A 35 4.47 5.05 -3.15
N GLU A 36 3.76 5.47 -2.10
CA GLU A 36 2.62 4.76 -1.51
C GLU A 36 1.47 4.54 -2.51
N PHE A 37 1.29 5.44 -3.49
CA PHE A 37 0.25 5.28 -4.52
C PHE A 37 0.63 4.21 -5.54
N LYS A 38 1.92 4.10 -5.90
CA LYS A 38 2.41 3.03 -6.78
C LYS A 38 2.23 1.67 -6.11
N TRP A 39 2.61 1.56 -4.84
CA TRP A 39 2.41 0.37 -4.02
C TRP A 39 0.92 0.03 -3.82
N ALA A 40 0.08 1.02 -3.51
CA ALA A 40 -1.36 0.82 -3.39
C ALA A 40 -1.98 0.27 -4.69
N ARG A 41 -1.58 0.81 -5.86
CA ARG A 41 -2.07 0.33 -7.16
C ARG A 41 -1.63 -1.11 -7.44
N TYR A 42 -0.43 -1.48 -7.03
CA TYR A 42 0.08 -2.86 -7.14
C TYR A 42 -0.73 -3.82 -6.27
N PHE A 43 -0.88 -3.50 -4.97
CA PHE A 43 -1.70 -4.32 -4.07
C PHE A 43 -3.15 -4.40 -4.51
N ARG A 44 -3.72 -3.35 -5.10
CA ARG A 44 -5.09 -3.37 -5.63
C ARG A 44 -5.30 -4.39 -6.75
N LYS A 45 -4.28 -4.67 -7.56
CA LYS A 45 -4.36 -5.67 -8.63
C LYS A 45 -4.26 -7.11 -8.11
N LYS A 46 -3.57 -7.32 -7.00
CA LYS A 46 -3.25 -8.66 -6.45
C LYS A 46 -4.13 -9.05 -5.26
N ILE A 47 -4.56 -8.06 -4.48
CA ILE A 47 -5.32 -8.23 -3.23
C ILE A 47 -6.68 -7.56 -3.40
N LYS A 48 -7.73 -8.37 -3.25
CA LYS A 48 -9.09 -7.87 -3.16
C LYS A 48 -9.41 -7.61 -1.68
N LEU A 49 -9.29 -6.36 -1.25
CA LEU A 49 -9.70 -5.99 0.10
C LEU A 49 -11.22 -6.15 0.20
N SER A 50 -11.66 -7.02 1.10
CA SER A 50 -13.08 -7.05 1.47
C SER A 50 -13.42 -5.75 2.21
N GLY A 51 -14.64 -5.23 2.12
CA GLY A 51 -15.08 -4.04 2.86
C GLY A 51 -15.14 -4.22 4.39
N LYS A 52 -14.49 -5.26 4.93
CA LYS A 52 -14.46 -5.59 6.35
C LYS A 52 -13.48 -4.70 7.09
N LYS A 53 -13.79 -4.40 8.35
CA LYS A 53 -12.98 -3.56 9.25
C LYS A 53 -11.52 -4.04 9.41
N HIS A 54 -11.26 -5.34 9.24
CA HIS A 54 -9.93 -5.95 9.41
C HIS A 54 -9.24 -6.33 8.09
N ALA A 55 -9.87 -6.09 6.93
CA ALA A 55 -9.36 -6.56 5.65
C ALA A 55 -7.93 -6.07 5.34
N ILE A 56 -7.56 -4.87 5.78
CA ILE A 56 -6.20 -4.33 5.61
C ILE A 56 -5.19 -5.14 6.45
N LYS A 57 -5.54 -5.47 7.70
CA LYS A 57 -4.67 -6.26 8.58
C LYS A 57 -4.56 -7.70 8.08
N ASP A 58 -5.67 -8.26 7.62
CA ASP A 58 -5.71 -9.62 7.06
C ASP A 58 -4.90 -9.71 5.76
N ALA A 59 -4.88 -8.64 4.96
CA ALA A 59 -4.10 -8.52 3.73
C ALA A 59 -2.62 -8.20 3.95
N LEU A 60 -2.21 -7.74 5.14
CA LEU A 60 -0.84 -7.34 5.43
C LEU A 60 0.20 -8.46 5.18
N PRO A 61 0.04 -9.70 5.68
CA PRO A 61 1.00 -10.76 5.42
C PRO A 61 1.15 -11.04 3.92
N LEU A 62 0.03 -11.16 3.20
CA LEU A 62 0.04 -11.35 1.73
C LEU A 62 0.71 -10.18 1.00
N ALA A 63 0.46 -8.95 1.45
CA ALA A 63 1.07 -7.76 0.86
C ALA A 63 2.59 -7.69 1.13
N LEU A 64 3.06 -8.20 2.27
CA LEU A 64 4.50 -8.31 2.57
C LEU A 64 5.19 -9.33 1.67
N GLU A 65 4.54 -10.45 1.36
CA GLU A 65 5.04 -11.44 0.41
C GLU A 65 5.08 -10.86 -1.01
N LEU A 66 3.99 -10.25 -1.46
CA LEU A 66 3.91 -9.60 -2.78
C LEU A 66 4.90 -8.44 -2.94
N ALA A 67 5.32 -7.79 -1.84
CA ALA A 67 6.33 -6.75 -1.87
C ALA A 67 7.76 -7.27 -2.08
N ARG A 68 7.98 -8.57 -1.90
CA ARG A 68 9.24 -9.24 -2.23
C ARG A 68 9.22 -9.91 -3.60
N ASP A 69 8.04 -10.08 -4.19
CA ASP A 69 7.85 -10.65 -5.52
C ASP A 69 8.66 -9.88 -6.59
N PRO A 70 9.31 -10.56 -7.56
CA PRO A 70 9.97 -9.91 -8.69
C PRO A 70 9.05 -8.95 -9.47
N GLU A 71 7.73 -9.17 -9.50
CA GLU A 71 6.80 -8.22 -10.13
C GLU A 71 6.83 -6.81 -9.48
N ALA A 72 7.27 -6.72 -8.22
CA ALA A 72 7.43 -5.47 -7.48
C ALA A 72 8.80 -4.79 -7.70
N GLU A 73 9.70 -5.34 -8.53
CA GLU A 73 11.05 -4.78 -8.77
C GLU A 73 11.01 -3.33 -9.28
N ASN A 74 9.97 -3.02 -10.08
CA ASN A 74 9.77 -1.71 -10.68
C ASN A 74 9.17 -0.68 -9.70
N LEU A 75 8.91 -1.08 -8.45
CA LEU A 75 8.30 -0.22 -7.44
C LEU A 75 9.37 0.51 -6.61
N PRO A 76 9.09 1.76 -6.23
CA PRO A 76 10.03 2.58 -5.50
C PRO A 76 10.31 2.00 -4.12
N GLY A 77 11.59 1.74 -3.84
CA GLY A 77 12.03 1.26 -2.54
C GLY A 77 11.84 -0.23 -2.38
N TYR A 78 11.58 -0.96 -3.47
CA TYR A 78 11.68 -2.41 -3.51
C TYR A 78 12.99 -2.84 -2.85
N ILE A 79 12.86 -3.71 -1.86
CA ILE A 79 13.97 -4.24 -1.06
C ILE A 79 14.26 -5.69 -1.40
N GLY A 80 13.72 -6.17 -2.53
CA GLY A 80 13.73 -7.57 -2.93
C GLY A 80 14.97 -8.30 -2.49
N LYS A 81 14.74 -9.50 -1.97
CA LYS A 81 15.81 -10.42 -1.64
C LYS A 81 15.53 -11.73 -2.35
#